data_AF-A0A7C3CCI6-F1
#
_entry.id   AF-A0A7C3CCI6-F1
#
_cell.length_a   1.000
_cell.length_b   1.000
_cell.length_c   1.000
_cell.angle_alpha   90.00
_cell.angle_beta   90.00
_cell.angle_gamma   90.00
#
_symmetry.space_group_name_H-M   'P 1'
#
loop_
_entity.id
_entity.type
_entity.pdbx_description
1 polymer ?
#
loop_
_entity_poly.entity_id
_entity_poly.type
_entity_poly.pdbx_seq_one_letter_code
_entity_poly.pdbx_strand_id
1 'polypeptide(L)' 'MGNRDDQHSIRINAQWRICFRWENDGAYDVEII' A
#
# COMPACT_ATOMS: atom_id res chain seq x y z
N MET A 1 -1.18 -11.61 -17.14
CA MET A 1 -1.59 -10.23 -16.86
C MET A 1 -2.07 -10.21 -15.42
N GLY A 2 -1.22 -9.75 -14.50
CA GLY A 2 -1.53 -9.74 -13.07
C GLY A 2 -1.46 -8.30 -12.61
N ASN A 3 -2.63 -7.69 -12.44
CA ASN A 3 -2.78 -6.32 -11.95
C ASN A 3 -2.13 -6.22 -10.57
N ARG A 4 -0.96 -5.59 -10.52
CA ARG A 4 -0.41 -4.98 -9.29
C ARG A 4 -0.72 -3.48 -9.25
N ASP A 5 -1.71 -3.02 -10.01
CA ASP A 5 -2.04 -1.61 -10.14
C ASP A 5 -2.70 -1.00 -8.89
N ASP A 6 -3.16 -1.82 -7.94
CA ASP A 6 -3.89 -1.33 -6.75
C ASP A 6 -3.05 -1.34 -5.45
N GLN A 7 -1.75 -1.67 -5.51
CA GLN A 7 -0.86 -1.60 -4.34
C GLN A 7 -0.14 -0.27 -4.28
N HIS A 8 -0.49 0.53 -3.26
CA HIS A 8 0.14 1.80 -2.98
C HIS A 8 1.14 1.63 -1.83
N SER A 9 2.24 2.37 -1.90
CA SER A 9 3.18 2.44 -0.77
C SER A 9 3.55 3.86 -0.42
N ILE A 10 3.45 4.18 0.87
CA ILE A 10 3.86 5.47 1.43
C ILE A 10 5.15 5.24 2.22
N ARG A 11 6.20 5.99 1.86
CA ARG A 11 7.46 5.93 2.59
C ARG A 11 7.41 6.90 3.76
N ILE A 12 7.58 6.39 4.99
CA ILE A 12 7.63 7.22 6.19
C ILE A 12 9.05 7.74 6.41
N ASN A 13 10.05 6.86 6.29
CA ASN A 13 11.46 7.24 6.38
C ASN A 13 12.38 6.20 5.69
N ALA A 14 13.68 6.23 5.97
CA ALA A 14 14.63 5.29 5.39
C ALA A 14 14.36 3.82 5.78
N GLN A 15 13.74 3.59 6.94
CA GLN A 15 13.52 2.27 7.56
C GLN A 15 12.09 1.75 7.41
N TRP A 16 11.09 2.63 7.25
CA TRP A 16 9.68 2.25 7.30
C TRP A 16 8.92 2.61 6.02
N ARG A 17 8.07 1.68 5.57
CA ARG A 17 7.14 1.82 4.45
C ARG A 17 5.79 1.23 4.84
N ILE A 18 4.73 1.99 4.53
CA ILE A 18 3.37 1.48 4.60
C ILE A 18 3.02 0.92 3.23
N CYS A 19 2.56 -0.32 3.18
CA CYS A 19 1.94 -0.92 2.00
C CYS A 19 0.45 -1.06 2.26
N PHE A 20 -0.38 -0.67 1.30
CA PHE A 20 -1.83 -0.82 1.40
C PHE A 20 -2.44 -0.98 0.02
N ARG A 21 -3.63 -1.59 -0.03
CA ARG A 21 -4.47 -1.61 -1.24
C ARG A 21 -5.46 -0.45 -1.16
N TRP A 22 -5.63 0.26 -2.27
CA TRP A 22 -6.67 1.28 -2.36
C TRP A 22 -7.87 0.73 -3.12
N GLU A 23 -9.02 0.70 -2.46
CA GLU A 23 -10.30 0.31 -3.02
C GLU A 23 -11.24 1.53 -3.05
N ASN A 24 -12.42 1.37 -3.64
CA ASN A 24 -13.37 2.46 -3.83
C ASN A 24 -13.85 3.12 -2.51
N ASP A 25 -13.77 2.38 -1.39
CA ASP A 25 -14.21 2.82 -0.05
C ASP A 25 -13.04 3.18 0.89
N GLY A 26 -11.78 3.06 0.43
CA GLY A 26 -10.60 3.47 1.20
C GLY A 26 -9.43 2.49 1.17
N ALA A 27 -8.58 2.57 2.21
CA ALA A 27 -7.37 1.76 2.33
C ALA A 27 -7.64 0.43 3.04
N TYR A 28 -7.27 -0.68 2.40
CA TYR A 28 -7.38 -2.04 2.90
C TYR A 28 -6.01 -2.71 2.97
N ASP A 29 -5.90 -3.76 3.78
CA ASP A 29 -4.67 -4.56 3.94
C ASP A 29 -3.42 -3.70 4.20
N VAL A 30 -3.55 -2.80 5.19
CA VAL A 30 -2.49 -1.87 5.59
C VAL A 30 -1.44 -2.62 6.41
N GLU A 31 -0.21 -2.66 5.90
CA GLU A 31 0.96 -3.27 6.54
C GLU A 31 2.09 -2.24 6.69
N ILE A 32 2.86 -2.36 7.77
CA ILE A 32 4.05 -1.54 8.03
C ILE A 32 5.26 -2.46 7.98
N ILE A 33 6.19 -2.15 7.07
CA ILE A 33 7.45 -2.87 6.84
C ILE A 33 8.65 -1.96 6.97
#